data_AF-K2AZW1-F1
#
_entry.id   AF-K2AZW1-F1
#
_cell.length_a   1.000
_cell.length_b   1.000
_cell.length_c   1.000
_cell.angle_alpha   90.00
_cell.angle_beta   90.00
_cell.angle_gamma   90.00
#
_symmetry.space_group_name_H-M   'P 1'
#
loop_
_entity.id
_entity.type
_entity.pdbx_description
1 polymer ?
#
loop_
_entity_poly.entity_id
_entity_poly.type
_entity_poly.pdbx_seq_one_letter_code
_entity_poly.pdbx_strand_id
1 'polypeptide(L)' 'NSSKIVVLSGTTTYAKSTDGSQTDLKVGDRVNAFGTTNTDGSVTAQSIQLNPPQGRINNKGI' A
#
# COMPACT_ATOMS: atom_id res chain seq x y z
N ASN A 1 -22.02 -17.82 -8.37
CA ASN A 1 -20.86 -17.46 -9.21
C ASN A 1 -21.33 -16.61 -10.38
N SER A 2 -20.86 -15.37 -10.47
CA SER A 2 -21.19 -14.42 -11.55
C SER A 2 -19.88 -13.95 -12.19
N SER A 3 -19.88 -13.81 -13.52
CA SER A 3 -18.73 -13.33 -14.30
C SER A 3 -18.86 -11.84 -14.62
N LYS A 4 -17.72 -11.17 -14.81
CA LYS A 4 -17.63 -9.77 -15.26
C LYS A 4 -16.68 -9.68 -16.45
N ILE A 5 -16.98 -8.78 -17.38
CA ILE A 5 -16.04 -8.40 -18.46
C ILE A 5 -15.15 -7.28 -17.93
N VAL A 6 -13.83 -7.45 -18.06
CA VAL A 6 -12.82 -6.44 -17.70
C VAL A 6 -12.12 -5.99 -18.97
N VAL A 7 -12.12 -4.69 -19.24
CA VAL A 7 -11.49 -4.09 -20.42
C VAL A 7 -10.19 -3.41 -19.99
N LEU A 8 -9.09 -3.71 -20.67
CA LEU A 8 -7.74 -3.23 -20.38
C LEU A 8 -7.23 -2.36 -21.55
N SER A 9 -6.31 -1.45 -21.27
CA SER A 9 -5.67 -0.58 -22.28
C SER A 9 -4.13 -0.64 -22.15
N GLY A 10 -3.43 -0.02 -23.10
CA GLY A 10 -1.95 0.08 -23.05
C GLY A 10 -1.41 0.88 -21.85
N THR A 11 -2.27 1.62 -21.14
CA THR A 11 -1.89 2.38 -19.94
C THR A 11 -2.32 1.69 -18.64
N THR A 12 -2.90 0.49 -18.72
CA THR A 12 -3.30 -0.24 -17.52
C THR A 12 -2.06 -0.68 -16.74
N THR A 13 -1.99 -0.29 -15.47
CA THR A 13 -0.93 -0.71 -14.55
C THR A 13 -1.37 -1.92 -13.74
N TYR A 14 -0.45 -2.87 -13.54
CA TYR A 14 -0.69 -4.09 -12.80
C TYR A 14 0.14 -4.06 -11.54
N ALA A 15 -0.53 -4.02 -10.39
CA ALA A 15 0.12 -4.19 -9.10
C ALA A 15 -0.05 -5.64 -8.65
N LYS A 16 1.05 -6.30 -8.34
CA LYS A 16 1.06 -7.64 -7.75
C LYS A 16 1.81 -7.56 -6.42
N SER A 17 1.11 -7.85 -5.34
CA SER A 17 1.73 -8.03 -4.04
C SER A 17 2.27 -9.45 -3.92
N THR A 18 3.45 -9.59 -3.34
CA THR A 18 4.01 -10.86 -2.86
C THR A 18 4.18 -10.73 -1.35
N ASP A 19 4.17 -11.86 -0.63
CA ASP A 19 4.49 -11.85 0.79
C ASP A 19 5.88 -11.25 1.00
N GLY A 20 5.96 -10.28 1.90
CA GLY A 20 7.21 -9.62 2.28
C GLY A 20 7.77 -10.20 3.57
N SER A 21 9.05 -9.96 3.78
CA SER A 21 9.78 -10.33 4.99
C SER A 21 10.32 -9.09 5.70
N GLN A 22 10.73 -9.24 6.96
CA GLN A 22 11.34 -8.14 7.71
C GLN A 22 12.61 -7.61 7.04
N THR A 23 13.37 -8.46 6.34
CA THR A 23 14.60 -8.06 5.63
C THR A 23 14.34 -7.20 4.40
N ASP A 24 13.11 -7.17 3.90
CA ASP A 24 12.72 -6.31 2.78
C ASP A 24 12.47 -4.87 3.22
N LEU A 25 12.24 -4.64 4.52
CA LEU A 25 12.01 -3.32 5.10
C LEU A 25 13.34 -2.61 5.39
N LYS A 26 13.57 -1.45 4.76
CA LYS A 26 14.79 -0.66 4.93
C LYS A 26 14.49 0.70 5.52
N VAL A 27 15.48 1.26 6.22
CA VAL A 27 15.41 2.64 6.71
C VAL A 27 15.27 3.59 5.52
N GLY A 28 14.28 4.49 5.60
CA GLY A 28 13.95 5.43 4.53
C GLY A 28 12.78 4.99 3.64
N ASP A 29 12.36 3.72 3.73
CA ASP A 29 11.21 3.25 2.97
C ASP A 29 9.91 3.89 3.45
N ARG A 30 9.04 4.24 2.51
CA ARG A 30 7.66 4.63 2.82
C ARG A 30 6.81 3.38 2.92
N VAL A 31 6.09 3.24 4.03
CA VAL A 31 5.23 2.09 4.31
C VAL A 31 3.86 2.54 4.81
N ASN A 32 2.87 1.65 4.70
CA ASN A 32 1.66 1.73 5.50
C ASN A 32 1.77 0.71 6.65
N ALA A 33 1.62 1.18 7.89
CA ALA A 33 1.57 0.33 9.07
C ALA A 33 0.13 0.20 9.56
N PHE A 34 -0.33 -1.04 9.74
CA PHE A 34 -1.67 -1.33 10.28
C PHE A 34 -1.50 -2.01 11.63
N GLY A 35 -2.12 -1.45 12.67
CA GLY A 35 -1.96 -1.94 14.03
C GLY A 35 -2.58 -1.01 15.06
N THR A 36 -2.10 -1.09 16.30
CA THR A 36 -2.61 -0.30 17.42
C THR A 36 -1.73 0.93 17.62
N THR A 37 -2.33 2.13 17.61
CA THR A 37 -1.65 3.36 18.01
C THR A 37 -1.48 3.38 19.52
N ASN A 38 -0.25 3.61 19.97
CA ASN A 38 0.12 3.70 21.37
C ASN A 38 0.00 5.15 21.87
N THR A 39 -0.02 5.33 23.20
CA THR A 39 -0.20 6.66 23.83
C THR A 39 0.95 7.63 23.58
N ASP A 40 2.13 7.13 23.24
CA ASP A 40 3.32 7.91 22.88
C ASP A 40 3.35 8.29 21.38
N GLY A 41 2.31 7.93 20.63
CA GLY A 41 2.21 8.18 19.19
C GLY A 41 2.90 7.14 18.31
N SER A 42 3.56 6.13 18.90
CA SER A 42 4.09 4.99 18.14
C SER A 42 2.97 4.02 17.72
N VAL A 43 3.28 3.08 16.82
CA VAL A 43 2.32 2.06 16.36
C VAL A 43 2.90 0.67 16.58
N THR A 44 2.16 -0.18 17.32
CA THR A 44 2.44 -1.62 17.38
C THR A 44 1.82 -2.28 16.15
N ALA A 45 2.64 -2.51 15.13
CA ALA A 45 2.18 -3.02 13.83
C ALA A 45 1.82 -4.51 13.88
N GLN A 46 0.69 -4.87 13.29
CA GLN A 46 0.24 -6.24 13.04
C GLN A 46 0.49 -6.64 11.58
N SER A 47 0.50 -5.66 10.68
CA SER A 47 0.96 -5.83 9.30
C SER A 47 1.61 -4.56 8.76
N ILE A 48 2.58 -4.77 7.87
CA ILE A 48 3.26 -3.70 7.15
C ILE A 48 3.08 -3.93 5.66
N GLN A 49 2.57 -2.93 4.95
CA GLN A 49 2.57 -2.90 3.50
C GLN A 49 3.80 -2.14 3.01
N LEU A 50 4.68 -2.85 2.31
CA LEU A 50 5.83 -2.29 1.61
C LEU A 50 5.39 -1.70 0.26
N ASN A 51 6.06 -0.62 -0.17
CA ASN A 51 5.79 0.08 -1.42
C ASN A 51 4.30 0.37 -1.64
N PRO A 52 3.61 1.00 -0.68
CA PRO A 52 2.20 1.30 -0.83
C PRO A 52 2.02 2.16 -2.10
N PRO A 53 0.97 1.90 -2.90
CA PRO A 53 0.68 2.76 -4.04
C PRO A 53 0.60 4.19 -3.52
N GLN A 54 1.34 5.11 -4.15
CA GLN A 54 1.24 6.52 -3.81
C GLN A 54 -0.23 6.89 -3.95
N GLY A 55 -0.89 7.14 -2.83
CA GLY A 55 -2.28 7.56 -2.83
C GLY A 55 -2.38 8.71 -3.81
N ARG A 56 -3.16 8.56 -4.87
CA ARG A 56 -3.34 9.59 -5.88
C ARG A 56 -3.86 10.81 -5.14
N ILE A 57 -2.98 11.75 -4.81
CA ILE A 57 -3.40 13.06 -4.36
C ILE A 57 -4.00 13.70 -5.60
N ASN A 58 -5.31 13.62 -5.71
CA ASN A 58 -6.05 14.44 -6.66
C ASN A 58 -5.97 15.87 -6.08
N ASN A 59 -4.83 16.54 -6.28
CA ASN A 59 -4.69 17.96 -6.05
C ASN A 59 -5.50 18.66 -7.13
N LYS A 60 -6.83 18.61 -6.99
CA LYS A 60 -7.73 19.47 -7.74
C LYS A 60 -7.50 20.85 -7.14
N GLY A 61 -6.89 21.72 -7.95
CA GLY A 61 -6.35 23.00 -7.55
C GLY A 61 -7.28 23.82 -6.65
N ILE A 62 -6.63 24.53 -5.73
CA ILE A 62 -7.13 25.77 -5.13
C ILE A 62 -7.43 26.75 -6.27
#